data_AF-A0A7Y0S8L4-F1
#
_entry.id   AF-A0A7Y0S8L4-F1
#
_cell.length_a   1.000
_cell.length_b   1.000
_cell.length_c   1.000
_cell.angle_alpha   90.00
_cell.angle_beta   90.00
_cell.angle_gamma   90.00
#
_symmetry.space_group_name_H-M   'P 1'
#
loop_
_entity.id
_entity.type
_entity.pdbx_description
1 polymer ?
#
loop_
_entity_poly.entity_id
_entity_poly.type
_entity_poly.pdbx_seq_one_letter_code
_entity_poly.pdbx_strand_id
1 'polypeptide(L)' 'DKVICEAGYSDGSTAVDYDVEMYDYDDNLIAKEKTDKRSIAEFTHPETDFYLVFDAGHESPVEVDIVELKEK' A
#
# COMPACT_ATOMS: atom_id res chain seq x y z
N ASP A 1 -21.43 -3.07 1.45
CA ASP A 1 -20.40 -2.41 2.29
C ASP A 1 -19.23 -1.94 1.44
N LYS A 2 -18.44 -0.99 1.95
CA LYS A 2 -17.26 -0.46 1.26
C LYS A 2 -16.02 -0.65 2.13
N VAL A 3 -14.89 -0.89 1.49
CA VAL A 3 -13.57 -0.91 2.12
C VAL A 3 -12.87 0.39 1.74
N ILE A 4 -12.49 1.17 2.75
CA ILE A 4 -11.78 2.44 2.58
C ILE A 4 -10.37 2.24 3.09
N CYS A 5 -9.39 2.38 2.20
CA CYS A 5 -7.97 2.29 2.51
C CYS A 5 -7.36 3.67 2.40
N GLU A 6 -6.84 4.20 3.51
CA GLU A 6 -6.00 5.40 3.51
C GLU A 6 -4.54 4.97 3.41
N ALA A 7 -3.85 5.40 2.35
CA ALA A 7 -2.45 5.08 2.12
C ALA A 7 -1.57 6.28 2.48
N GLY A 8 -0.47 6.03 3.15
CA GLY A 8 0.47 7.07 3.55
C GLY A 8 1.85 6.50 3.80
N TYR A 9 2.86 7.36 3.73
CA TYR A 9 4.23 7.00 4.02
C TYR A 9 4.52 7.14 5.51
N SER A 10 5.53 6.41 5.99
CA SER A 10 5.97 6.46 7.39
C SER A 10 6.47 7.84 7.83
N ASP A 11 6.80 8.73 6.90
CA ASP A 11 7.18 10.12 7.16
C ASP A 11 5.98 11.07 7.34
N GLY A 12 4.75 10.55 7.16
CA GLY A 12 3.50 11.30 7.26
C GLY A 12 3.07 11.98 5.96
N SER A 13 3.78 11.77 4.84
CA SER A 13 3.37 12.26 3.53
C SER A 13 2.26 11.40 2.92
N THR A 14 1.54 12.01 1.97
CA THR A 14 0.36 11.45 1.31
C THR A 14 0.77 10.66 0.06
N ALA A 15 0.27 9.43 -0.06
CA ALA A 15 0.44 8.62 -1.27
C ALA A 15 -0.75 8.84 -2.21
N VAL A 16 -0.64 9.80 -3.12
CA VAL A 16 -1.68 10.14 -4.13
C VAL A 16 -1.33 9.51 -5.48
N ASP A 17 -2.32 9.01 -6.21
CA ASP A 17 -2.19 8.39 -7.54
C ASP A 17 -1.45 7.03 -7.56
N TYR A 18 -1.35 6.38 -6.40
CA TYR A 18 -0.70 5.08 -6.25
C TYR A 18 -1.68 3.92 -6.36
N ASP A 19 -1.19 2.79 -6.85
CA ASP A 19 -1.99 1.58 -7.00
C ASP A 19 -2.14 0.87 -5.64
N VAL A 20 -3.38 0.54 -5.31
CA VAL A 20 -3.74 -0.37 -4.22
C VAL A 20 -4.45 -1.55 -4.85
N GLU A 21 -3.97 -2.74 -4.55
CA GLU A 21 -4.42 -3.99 -5.12
C GLU A 21 -5.04 -4.86 -4.01
N MET A 22 -6.15 -5.49 -4.32
CA MET A 22 -6.88 -6.37 -3.42
C MET A 22 -6.75 -7.80 -3.93
N TYR A 23 -6.33 -8.70 -3.06
CA TYR A 23 -6.11 -10.10 -3.36
C TYR A 23 -6.93 -10.99 -2.43
N ASP A 24 -7.32 -12.17 -2.90
CA ASP A 24 -7.81 -13.24 -2.03
C ASP A 24 -6.62 -14.01 -1.44
N TYR A 25 -6.90 -14.90 -0.48
CA TYR A 25 -5.88 -15.74 0.14
C TYR A 25 -5.26 -16.82 -0.77
N ASP A 26 -5.75 -16.94 -2.00
CA ASP A 26 -5.17 -17.77 -3.07
C ASP A 26 -4.29 -16.92 -4.02
N ASP A 27 -3.93 -15.69 -3.62
CA ASP A 27 -3.12 -14.72 -4.39
C ASP A 27 -3.78 -14.26 -5.71
N ASN A 28 -5.10 -14.39 -5.88
CA ASN A 28 -5.78 -13.87 -7.07
C ASN A 28 -6.14 -12.39 -6.89
N LEU A 29 -5.83 -11.57 -7.89
CA LEU A 29 -6.22 -10.17 -7.91
C LEU A 29 -7.75 -10.05 -8.05
N ILE A 30 -8.40 -9.55 -7.01
CA ILE A 30 -9.84 -9.31 -6.94
C ILE A 30 -10.18 -7.92 -7.52
N ALA A 31 -9.42 -6.90 -7.10
CA ALA A 31 -9.67 -5.51 -7.49
C ALA A 31 -8.39 -4.69 -7.45
N LYS A 32 -8.36 -3.60 -8.22
CA LYS A 32 -7.25 -2.66 -8.26
C LYS A 32 -7.80 -1.25 -8.39
N GLU A 33 -7.43 -0.38 -7.46
CA GLU A 33 -7.87 1.01 -7.42
C GLU A 33 -6.68 1.93 -7.20
N LYS A 34 -6.82 3.19 -7.59
CA LYS A 34 -5.82 4.22 -7.33
C LYS A 34 -6.25 5.10 -6.16
N THR A 35 -5.28 5.52 -5.35
CA THR A 35 -5.52 6.50 -4.31
C THR A 35 -5.87 7.86 -4.91
N ASP A 36 -6.93 8.48 -4.39
CA ASP A 36 -7.37 9.80 -4.83
C ASP A 36 -6.48 10.92 -4.26
N LYS A 37 -6.87 12.19 -4.48
CA LYS A 37 -6.16 13.37 -3.95
C LYS A 37 -6.13 13.46 -2.42
N ARG A 38 -6.90 12.62 -1.72
CA ARG A 38 -6.92 12.49 -0.25
C ARG A 38 -6.11 11.28 0.20
N SER A 39 -5.43 10.60 -0.72
CA SER A 39 -4.73 9.33 -0.50
C SER A 39 -5.63 8.18 -0.08
N ILE A 40 -6.87 8.19 -0.58
CA ILE A 40 -7.86 7.17 -0.26
C ILE A 40 -8.15 6.31 -1.49
N ALA A 41 -8.08 4.99 -1.33
CA ALA A 41 -8.60 4.01 -2.27
C ALA A 41 -9.91 3.41 -1.72
N GLU A 42 -10.95 3.41 -2.56
CA GLU A 42 -12.28 2.89 -2.22
C GLU A 42 -12.57 1.61 -3.00
N PHE A 43 -12.82 0.51 -2.30
CA PHE A 43 -13.19 -0.76 -2.90
C PHE A 43 -14.60 -1.19 -2.50
N THR A 44 -15.25 -1.94 -3.38
CA THR A 44 -16.44 -2.71 -2.98
C THR A 44 -15.99 -3.87 -2.11
N HIS A 45 -16.64 -4.09 -0.97
CA HIS A 45 -16.31 -5.21 -0.10
C HIS A 45 -16.53 -6.53 -0.86
N PRO A 46 -15.48 -7.34 -1.09
CA PRO A 46 -15.68 -8.66 -1.67
C PRO A 46 -16.29 -9.53 -0.57
N GLU A 47 -17.33 -10.31 -0.85
CA GLU A 47 -17.99 -11.18 0.15
C GLU A 47 -17.15 -12.43 0.48
N THR A 48 -15.82 -12.29 0.44
CA THR A 48 -14.80 -13.30 0.70
C THR A 48 -13.68 -12.67 1.53
N ASP A 49 -12.88 -13.48 2.20
CA ASP A 49 -11.66 -13.03 2.86
C ASP A 49 -10.65 -12.48 1.85
N PHE A 50 -10.00 -11.37 2.18
CA PHE A 50 -9.08 -10.64 1.30
C PHE A 50 -7.96 -9.92 2.08
N TYR A 51 -6.89 -9.55 1.38
CA TYR A 51 -5.88 -8.60 1.85
C TYR A 51 -5.61 -7.52 0.81
N LEU A 52 -5.05 -6.40 1.26
CA LEU A 52 -4.68 -5.27 0.42
C LEU A 52 -3.16 -5.17 0.34
N VAL A 53 -2.66 -4.94 -0.87
CA VAL A 53 -1.26 -4.66 -1.17
C VAL A 53 -1.20 -3.23 -1.70
N PHE A 54 -0.38 -2.43 -1.07
CA PHE A 54 -0.08 -1.07 -1.50
C PHE A 54 1.39 -1.03 -1.89
N ASP A 55 1.65 -0.87 -3.19
CA ASP A 55 3.00 -0.64 -3.70
C ASP A 55 3.18 0.87 -3.90
N ALA A 56 3.86 1.48 -2.93
CA ALA A 56 4.13 2.91 -2.90
C ALA A 56 5.17 3.36 -3.93
N GLY A 57 5.60 2.46 -4.83
CA GLY A 57 6.74 2.66 -5.71
C GLY A 57 8.05 2.70 -4.92
N HIS A 58 9.02 1.90 -5.34
CA HIS A 58 10.39 2.09 -4.89
C HIS A 58 10.86 3.49 -5.30
N GLU A 59 10.98 4.44 -4.37
CA GLU A 59 11.79 5.65 -4.64
C GLU A 59 13.27 5.27 -4.82
N SER A 60 13.70 4.17 -4.19
CA SER A 60 14.87 3.33 -4.45
C SER A 60 14.88 2.24 -3.37
N PRO A 61 15.45 1.04 -3.60
CA PRO A 61 15.76 0.16 -2.48
C PRO A 61 16.73 0.92 -1.57
N VAL A 62 16.33 1.26 -0.35
CA VAL A 62 17.30 1.60 0.68
C VAL A 62 17.92 0.29 1.14
N GLU A 63 19.06 -0.05 0.56
CA GLU A 63 19.96 -1.07 1.09
C GLU A 63 20.70 -0.45 2.28
N VAL A 64 20.26 -0.74 3.50
CA VAL A 64 21.03 -0.43 4.71
C VAL A 64 22.03 -1.57 4.92
N ASP A 65 23.28 -1.31 4.56
CA ASP A 65 24.40 -2.20 4.87
C ASP A 65 24.73 -2.09 6.38
N ILE A 66 24.82 -3.23 7.08
CA ILE A 66 25.08 -3.31 8.54
C ILE A 66 26.58 -3.06 8.83
N VAL A 67 27.14 -1.98 8.28
CA VAL A 67 28.52 -1.53 8.53
C VAL A 67 28.59 -0.06 8.98
N GLU A 68 27.46 0.64 9.06
CA GLU A 68 27.38 2.04 9.58
C GLU A 68 26.63 2.17 10.92
N LEU A 69 26.56 1.12 11.73
CA LEU A 69 26.30 1.26 13.17
C LEU A 69 27.64 1.41 13.90
N LYS A 70 28.24 2.61 13.84
CA LYS A 70 29.21 3.02 14.85
C LYS A 70 28.55 3.93 15.85
N GLU A 71 28.48 3.41 17.07
CA GLU A 71 28.11 4.10 18.30
C GLU A 71 28.76 5.48 18.38
N LYS A 72 27.98 6.44 18.87
CA LYS A 72 28.55 7.60 19.55
C LYS A 72 27.74 7.94 20.79
#